data_AF-A0A7S3SD67-F1
#
_entry.id   AF-A0A7S3SD67-F1
#
_cell.length_a   1.000
_cell.length_b   1.000
_cell.length_c   1.000
_cell.angle_alpha   90.00
_cell.angle_beta   90.00
_cell.angle_gamma   90.00
#
_symmetry.space_group_name_H-M   'P 1'
#
loop_
_entity.id
_entity.type
_entity.pdbx_description
1 polymer ?
#
loop_
_entity_poly.entity_id
_entity_poly.type
_entity_poly.pdbx_seq_one_letter_code
_entity_poly.pdbx_strand_id
1 'polypeptide(L)'
;MSLRRRSSLLLLLRFSASSAEADLELVRGWPERPPGSAAKRLTLIRHAEALHNRDARQMPNYFTDGLGHTAAYWDSPLTPEGEQQARLLAGKLQFRQEVGSPQLVAVSPMTRTLQTASLAFPDIPEPAAGRAPLVRPPFVATSLARERIGNHSCDGRRERVALEGEFPHVDFSEVADGADEMWEHKEVEPDGMNSTACGARAGRLLAWLWRRREDEAWRCLGSSSSRP
;
A
#
# COMPACT_ATOMS: atom_id res chain seq x y z
N MET A 1 30.95 -8.64 -16.97
CA MET A 1 29.51 -8.67 -16.57
C MET A 1 29.33 -7.71 -15.40
N SER A 2 28.66 -6.58 -15.65
CA SER A 2 28.48 -5.51 -14.66
C SER A 2 27.42 -5.91 -13.64
N LEU A 3 27.85 -6.16 -12.40
CA LEU A 3 26.98 -6.29 -11.23
C LEU A 3 26.31 -4.93 -10.99
N ARG A 4 25.10 -4.76 -11.54
CA ARG A 4 24.24 -3.63 -11.18
C ARG A 4 23.98 -3.72 -9.67
N ARG A 5 24.63 -2.85 -8.89
CA ARG A 5 24.31 -2.62 -7.48
C ARG A 5 22.82 -2.30 -7.40
N ARG A 6 22.03 -3.22 -6.85
CA ARG A 6 20.62 -2.99 -6.53
C ARG A 6 20.61 -2.05 -5.33
N SER A 7 20.31 -0.77 -5.58
CA SER A 7 20.11 0.23 -4.54
C SER A 7 18.78 -0.05 -3.83
N SER A 8 18.76 -0.97 -2.87
CA SER A 8 17.59 -1.21 -2.02
C SER A 8 17.64 -0.24 -0.84
N LEU A 9 16.58 0.54 -0.64
CA LEU A 9 16.42 1.41 0.52
C LEU A 9 15.85 0.60 1.70
N LEU A 10 16.50 0.68 2.87
CA LEU A 10 15.97 0.21 4.14
C LEU A 10 15.65 1.46 4.98
N LEU A 11 14.38 1.64 5.33
CA LEU A 11 14.00 2.67 6.30
C LEU A 11 14.15 2.07 7.70
N LEU A 12 15.12 2.54 8.46
CA LEU A 12 15.30 2.16 9.86
C LEU A 12 14.53 3.13 10.73
N LEU A 13 13.49 2.62 11.38
CA LEU A 13 12.81 3.36 12.43
C LEU A 13 13.52 3.07 13.75
N ARG A 14 14.16 4.08 14.35
CA ARG A 14 14.67 3.98 15.73
C ARG A 14 13.63 4.59 16.66
N PHE A 15 13.09 3.78 17.56
CA PHE A 15 12.25 4.26 18.66
C PHE A 15 13.08 4.23 19.94
N SER A 16 13.28 5.39 20.55
CA SER A 16 13.81 5.48 21.91
C SER A 16 12.73 5.01 22.88
N ALA A 17 13.11 4.19 23.87
CA ALA A 17 12.17 3.66 24.86
C ALA A 17 11.52 4.73 25.76
N SER A 18 11.90 6.01 25.64
CA SER A 18 11.39 7.09 26.51
C SER A 18 10.72 8.28 25.80
N SER A 19 10.56 8.28 24.48
CA SER A 19 9.82 9.34 23.79
C SER A 19 9.04 8.77 22.60
N ALA A 20 7.77 9.17 22.50
CA ALA A 20 6.88 8.83 21.38
C ALA A 20 7.23 9.58 20.08
N GLU A 21 8.45 10.09 19.98
CA GLU A 21 8.98 10.81 18.82
C GLU A 21 9.76 9.82 17.96
N ALA A 22 9.33 9.67 16.71
CA ALA A 22 9.99 8.83 15.72
C ALA A 22 10.93 9.69 14.90
N ASP A 23 12.24 9.58 15.13
CA ASP A 23 13.23 10.14 14.22
C ASP A 23 13.37 9.23 13.00
N LEU A 24 13.06 9.78 11.82
CA LEU A 24 13.15 9.09 10.54
C LEU A 24 14.50 9.41 9.89
N GLU A 25 15.43 8.46 9.90
CA GLU A 25 16.70 8.57 9.17
C GLU A 25 16.71 7.65 7.93
N LEU A 26 16.95 8.24 6.77
CA LEU A 26 17.10 7.51 5.51
C LEU A 26 18.54 7.01 5.36
N VAL A 27 18.84 5.83 5.88
CA VAL A 27 20.19 5.25 5.75
C VAL A 27 20.33 4.51 4.41
N ARG A 28 21.36 4.86 3.63
CA ARG A 28 21.73 4.13 2.41
C ARG A 28 22.61 2.93 2.78
N GLY A 29 22.13 1.72 2.50
CA GLY A 29 22.83 0.46 2.78
C GLY A 29 22.15 -0.36 3.87
N TRP A 30 22.56 -1.62 4.03
CA TRP A 30 22.13 -2.44 5.16
C TRP A 30 23.00 -2.08 6.36
N PRO A 31 22.47 -1.51 7.46
CA PRO A 31 23.27 -1.30 8.65
C PRO A 31 23.66 -2.66 9.25
N GLU A 32 24.77 -2.70 9.98
CA GLU A 32 24.95 -3.75 10.97
C GLU A 32 23.85 -3.61 12.02
N ARG A 33 23.04 -4.66 12.20
CA ARG A 33 21.92 -4.66 13.16
C ARG A 33 22.49 -4.49 14.57
N PRO A 34 22.12 -3.44 15.34
CA PRO A 34 22.50 -3.35 16.73
C PRO A 34 22.00 -4.59 17.49
N PRO A 35 22.85 -5.29 18.27
CA PRO A 35 22.43 -6.44 19.06
C PRO A 35 21.23 -6.07 19.94
N GLY A 36 20.14 -6.85 19.86
CA GLY A 36 18.94 -6.65 20.67
C GLY A 36 17.88 -5.68 20.12
N SER A 37 18.08 -5.08 18.93
CA SER A 37 17.05 -4.22 18.31
C SER A 37 15.99 -5.02 17.54
N ALA A 38 14.71 -4.69 17.75
CA ALA A 38 13.61 -5.10 16.88
C ALA A 38 13.64 -4.26 15.60
N ALA A 39 13.43 -4.89 14.44
CA ALA A 39 13.41 -4.20 13.15
C ALA A 39 12.26 -4.75 12.29
N LYS A 40 11.59 -3.87 11.56
CA LYS A 40 10.55 -4.23 10.59
C LYS A 40 11.05 -4.01 9.18
N ARG A 41 10.65 -4.92 8.27
CA ARG A 41 10.90 -4.75 6.84
C ARG A 41 9.67 -4.14 6.20
N LEU A 42 9.84 -2.97 5.60
CA LEU A 42 8.78 -2.30 4.84
C LEU A 42 9.08 -2.37 3.35
N THR A 43 8.11 -2.81 2.56
CA THR A 43 8.15 -2.77 1.10
C THR A 43 7.09 -1.78 0.63
N LEU A 44 7.52 -0.71 -0.04
CA LEU A 44 6.64 0.32 -0.56
C LEU A 44 6.33 0.02 -2.03
N ILE A 45 5.04 -0.04 -2.36
CA ILE A 45 4.54 -0.29 -3.72
C ILE A 45 3.62 0.86 -4.09
N ARG A 46 3.90 1.53 -5.20
CA ARG A 46 2.99 2.51 -5.79
C ARG A 46 1.88 1.78 -6.55
N HIS A 47 0.66 2.33 -6.55
CA HIS A 47 -0.41 1.83 -7.42
C HIS A 47 0.03 1.82 -8.89
N ALA A 48 -0.55 0.91 -9.68
CA ALA A 48 -0.33 0.84 -11.11
C ALA A 48 -1.05 1.99 -11.86
N GLU A 49 -0.89 2.07 -13.17
CA GLU A 49 -1.54 3.13 -13.96
C GLU A 49 -3.07 3.17 -13.79
N ALA A 50 -3.59 4.34 -13.40
CA ALA A 50 -5.02 4.62 -13.33
C ALA A 50 -5.49 5.51 -14.48
N LEU A 51 -6.81 5.55 -14.72
CA LEU A 51 -7.43 6.35 -15.80
C LEU A 51 -6.92 7.80 -15.79
N HIS A 52 -6.94 8.45 -14.62
CA HIS A 52 -6.45 9.83 -14.48
C HIS A 52 -4.97 9.98 -14.85
N ASN A 53 -4.11 8.99 -14.58
CA ASN A 53 -2.69 9.06 -14.95
C ASN A 53 -2.51 8.97 -16.47
N ARG A 54 -3.22 8.03 -17.10
CA ARG A 54 -3.19 7.84 -18.55
C ARG A 54 -3.70 9.10 -19.24
N ASP A 55 -4.84 9.61 -18.82
CA ASP A 55 -5.53 10.71 -19.49
C ASP A 55 -4.83 12.05 -19.26
N ALA A 56 -4.28 12.31 -18.06
CA ALA A 56 -3.40 13.45 -17.81
C ALA A 56 -2.14 13.47 -18.70
N ARG A 57 -1.67 12.29 -19.12
CA ARG A 57 -0.50 12.16 -20.00
C ARG A 57 -0.86 12.22 -21.49
N GLN A 58 -2.04 11.72 -21.87
CA GLN A 58 -2.41 11.52 -23.28
C GLN A 58 -3.35 12.60 -23.82
N MET A 59 -4.16 13.24 -22.98
CA MET A 59 -5.12 14.25 -23.40
C MET A 59 -4.54 15.65 -23.17
N PRO A 60 -4.22 16.40 -24.23
CA PRO A 60 -3.65 17.75 -24.09
C PRO A 60 -4.56 18.70 -23.31
N ASN A 61 -5.87 18.45 -23.37
CA ASN A 61 -6.88 19.27 -22.73
C ASN A 61 -7.28 18.80 -21.32
N TYR A 62 -6.62 17.76 -20.78
CA TYR A 62 -6.94 17.22 -19.45
C TYR A 62 -6.95 18.29 -18.35
N PHE A 63 -5.91 19.14 -18.37
CA PHE A 63 -5.76 20.22 -17.41
C PHE A 63 -6.48 21.50 -17.84
N THR A 64 -6.40 21.88 -19.12
CA THR A 64 -6.97 23.15 -19.61
C THR A 64 -8.48 23.18 -19.53
N ASP A 65 -9.14 22.06 -19.80
CA ASP A 65 -10.60 21.95 -19.80
C ASP A 65 -11.12 21.48 -18.44
N GLY A 66 -10.24 21.33 -17.44
CA GLY A 66 -10.60 20.89 -16.09
C GLY A 66 -11.13 19.46 -16.04
N LEU A 67 -10.80 18.59 -17.00
CA LEU A 67 -11.31 17.21 -17.05
C LEU A 67 -10.97 16.43 -15.79
N GLY A 68 -9.78 16.63 -15.21
CA GLY A 68 -9.37 16.00 -13.95
C GLY A 68 -10.18 16.42 -12.71
N HIS A 69 -11.07 17.40 -12.83
CA HIS A 69 -12.02 17.84 -11.79
C HIS A 69 -13.45 17.32 -12.02
N THR A 70 -13.66 16.50 -13.05
CA THR A 70 -14.96 15.91 -13.34
C THR A 70 -15.20 14.65 -12.52
N ALA A 71 -16.47 14.33 -12.29
CA ALA A 71 -16.88 13.11 -11.60
C ALA A 71 -16.39 11.82 -12.30
N ALA A 72 -16.03 11.87 -13.58
CA ALA A 72 -15.47 10.75 -14.33
C ALA A 72 -14.15 10.21 -13.74
N TYR A 73 -13.41 11.05 -13.01
CA TYR A 73 -12.16 10.65 -12.35
C TYR A 73 -12.30 10.49 -10.84
N TRP A 74 -13.51 10.61 -10.27
CA TRP A 74 -13.73 10.37 -8.85
C TRP A 74 -13.27 8.98 -8.45
N ASP A 75 -12.32 8.90 -7.51
CA ASP A 75 -11.70 7.63 -7.07
C ASP A 75 -11.25 6.75 -8.25
N SER A 76 -10.53 7.37 -9.19
CA SER A 76 -10.14 6.78 -10.48
C SER A 76 -9.62 5.33 -10.34
N PRO A 77 -10.21 4.36 -11.07
CA PRO A 77 -9.74 2.98 -11.12
C PRO A 77 -8.50 2.82 -12.01
N LEU A 78 -7.91 1.62 -11.98
CA LEU A 78 -6.84 1.19 -12.89
C LEU A 78 -7.29 1.16 -14.35
N THR A 79 -6.32 1.35 -15.26
CA THR A 79 -6.48 1.00 -16.68
C THR A 79 -6.28 -0.51 -16.88
N PRO A 80 -6.71 -1.10 -18.01
CA PRO A 80 -6.34 -2.48 -18.37
C PRO A 80 -4.82 -2.71 -18.34
N GLU A 81 -4.04 -1.72 -18.80
CA GLU A 81 -2.58 -1.74 -18.72
C GLU A 81 -2.09 -1.71 -17.26
N GLY A 82 -2.73 -0.90 -16.41
CA GLY A 82 -2.46 -0.85 -14.98
C GLY A 82 -2.75 -2.18 -14.27
N GLU A 83 -3.84 -2.85 -14.62
CA GLU A 83 -4.13 -4.20 -14.13
C GLU A 83 -3.04 -5.19 -14.54
N GLN A 84 -2.58 -5.14 -15.79
CA GLN A 84 -1.47 -5.98 -16.25
C GLN A 84 -0.19 -5.68 -15.47
N GLN A 85 0.14 -4.41 -15.23
CA GLN A 85 1.28 -4.01 -14.40
C GLN A 85 1.18 -4.60 -12.98
N ALA A 86 -0.01 -4.57 -12.37
CA ALA A 86 -0.26 -5.13 -11.05
C ALA A 86 -0.12 -6.67 -11.02
N ARG A 87 -0.61 -7.37 -12.06
CA ARG A 87 -0.41 -8.83 -12.19
C ARG A 87 1.06 -9.20 -12.42
N LEU A 88 1.80 -8.37 -13.16
CA LEU A 88 3.24 -8.58 -13.35
C LEU A 88 4.02 -8.38 -12.05
N LEU A 89 3.55 -7.54 -11.12
CA LEU A 89 4.10 -7.51 -9.76
C LEU A 89 3.95 -8.88 -9.10
N ALA A 90 2.79 -9.54 -9.19
CA ALA A 90 2.60 -10.89 -8.65
C ALA A 90 3.62 -11.91 -9.20
N GLY A 91 3.94 -11.84 -10.50
CA GLY A 91 4.97 -12.68 -11.13
C GLY A 91 6.41 -12.32 -10.74
N LYS A 92 6.68 -11.06 -10.40
CA LYS A 92 7.98 -10.55 -9.92
C LYS A 92 8.16 -10.67 -8.41
N LEU A 93 7.10 -11.02 -7.67
CA LEU A 93 7.15 -11.32 -6.24
C LEU A 93 7.85 -12.69 -5.97
N GLN A 94 8.92 -13.00 -6.70
CA GLN A 94 10.04 -13.80 -6.20
C GLN A 94 10.49 -13.35 -4.80
N PHE A 95 10.20 -12.09 -4.42
CA PHE A 95 10.29 -11.61 -3.04
C PHE A 95 9.58 -12.50 -2.01
N ARG A 96 8.42 -13.10 -2.31
CA ARG A 96 7.72 -13.98 -1.36
C ARG A 96 8.46 -15.29 -1.12
N GLN A 97 9.21 -15.77 -2.11
CA GLN A 97 10.01 -16.98 -2.03
C GLN A 97 11.37 -16.71 -1.38
N GLU A 98 11.99 -15.56 -1.65
CA GLU A 98 13.32 -15.21 -1.14
C GLU A 98 13.31 -14.51 0.23
N VAL A 99 12.27 -13.73 0.53
CA VAL A 99 12.25 -12.78 1.65
C VAL A 99 11.05 -13.00 2.59
N GLY A 100 10.17 -13.96 2.24
CA GLY A 100 8.96 -14.31 2.97
C GLY A 100 7.72 -13.55 2.50
N SER A 101 6.55 -14.16 2.71
CA SER A 101 5.28 -13.46 2.52
C SER A 101 5.17 -12.30 3.53
N PRO A 102 4.69 -11.11 3.14
CA PRO A 102 4.43 -10.06 4.12
C PRO A 102 3.36 -10.54 5.10
N GLN A 103 3.50 -10.12 6.36
CA GLN A 103 2.52 -10.40 7.43
C GLN A 103 1.29 -9.49 7.34
N LEU A 104 1.41 -8.37 6.63
CA LEU A 104 0.38 -7.36 6.44
C LEU A 104 0.59 -6.63 5.12
N VAL A 105 -0.50 -6.33 4.42
CA VAL A 105 -0.51 -5.34 3.34
C VAL A 105 -1.38 -4.17 3.78
N ALA A 106 -0.75 -3.04 4.09
CA ALA A 106 -1.47 -1.79 4.35
C ALA A 106 -1.73 -1.07 3.02
N VAL A 107 -2.98 -0.72 2.76
CA VAL A 107 -3.42 -0.07 1.51
C VAL A 107 -4.11 1.26 1.79
N SER A 108 -3.98 2.22 0.88
CA SER A 108 -4.88 3.37 0.91
C SER A 108 -6.27 2.93 0.45
N PRO A 109 -7.35 3.49 1.00
CA PRO A 109 -8.71 3.15 0.60
C PRO A 109 -9.09 3.79 -0.74
N MET A 110 -8.20 3.75 -1.73
CA MET A 110 -8.42 4.25 -3.10
C MET A 110 -8.56 3.06 -4.04
N THR A 111 -9.50 3.12 -4.98
CA THR A 111 -9.83 2.02 -5.89
C THR A 111 -8.60 1.51 -6.64
N ARG A 112 -7.81 2.41 -7.23
CA ARG A 112 -6.54 2.08 -7.89
C ARG A 112 -5.56 1.30 -7.00
N THR A 113 -5.48 1.65 -5.71
CA THR A 113 -4.57 0.99 -4.76
C THR A 113 -5.09 -0.38 -4.36
N LEU A 114 -6.40 -0.47 -4.07
CA LEU A 114 -7.07 -1.72 -3.72
C LEU A 114 -6.99 -2.74 -4.86
N GLN A 115 -7.23 -2.30 -6.09
CA GLN A 115 -7.06 -3.12 -7.30
C GLN A 115 -5.60 -3.56 -7.47
N THR A 116 -4.65 -2.62 -7.34
CA THR A 116 -3.22 -2.96 -7.47
C THR A 116 -2.81 -4.03 -6.45
N ALA A 117 -3.15 -3.85 -5.17
CA ALA A 117 -2.78 -4.78 -4.12
C ALA A 117 -3.46 -6.15 -4.31
N SER A 118 -4.75 -6.16 -4.66
CA SER A 118 -5.51 -7.40 -4.86
C SER A 118 -4.98 -8.23 -6.04
N LEU A 119 -4.54 -7.56 -7.10
CA LEU A 119 -3.92 -8.19 -8.28
C LEU A 119 -2.46 -8.58 -8.05
N ALA A 120 -1.73 -7.85 -7.20
CA ALA A 120 -0.34 -8.14 -6.86
C ALA A 120 -0.19 -9.28 -5.84
N PHE A 121 -1.15 -9.46 -4.94
CA PHE A 121 -1.20 -10.57 -3.99
C PHE A 121 -2.50 -11.38 -4.19
N PRO A 122 -2.62 -12.09 -5.32
CA PRO A 122 -3.74 -12.99 -5.51
C PRO A 122 -3.65 -14.16 -4.53
N ASP A 123 -4.80 -14.68 -4.12
CA ASP A 123 -4.87 -16.05 -3.67
C ASP A 123 -4.58 -16.94 -4.88
N ILE A 124 -3.52 -17.73 -4.78
CA ILE A 124 -3.22 -18.74 -5.78
C ILE A 124 -3.44 -20.10 -5.13
N PRO A 125 -4.67 -20.66 -5.23
CA PRO A 125 -4.91 -22.05 -4.92
C PRO A 125 -4.11 -22.87 -5.95
N GLU A 126 -2.96 -23.40 -5.52
CA GLU A 126 -2.04 -24.30 -6.25
C GLU A 126 -2.33 -24.51 -7.76
N PRO A 127 -1.60 -23.85 -8.68
CA PRO A 127 -1.69 -24.15 -10.10
C PRO A 127 -0.31 -24.52 -10.66
N ALA A 128 -0.22 -25.79 -11.05
CA ALA A 128 0.82 -26.44 -11.85
C ALA A 128 2.26 -26.47 -11.26
N ALA A 129 2.83 -27.68 -11.25
CA ALA A 129 4.21 -28.00 -10.87
C ALA A 129 4.54 -28.08 -9.36
N GLY A 130 3.57 -28.44 -8.51
CA GLY A 130 3.83 -28.88 -7.12
C GLY A 130 4.39 -27.79 -6.20
N ARG A 131 3.92 -26.55 -6.36
CA ARG A 131 4.34 -25.39 -5.57
C ARG A 131 3.26 -25.06 -4.55
N ALA A 132 3.67 -24.97 -3.27
CA ALA A 132 2.79 -24.63 -2.16
C ALA A 132 1.84 -23.44 -2.47
N PRO A 133 0.58 -23.47 -1.97
CA PRO A 133 -0.38 -22.40 -2.20
C PRO A 133 0.18 -21.04 -1.80
N LEU A 134 -0.08 -20.01 -2.62
CA LEU A 134 0.19 -18.63 -2.23
C LEU A 134 -1.08 -18.04 -1.61
N VAL A 135 -1.12 -18.02 -0.29
CA VAL A 135 -2.24 -17.44 0.48
C VAL A 135 -2.06 -15.92 0.55
N ARG A 136 -3.10 -15.15 0.26
CA ARG A 136 -3.06 -13.69 0.39
C ARG A 136 -2.78 -13.29 1.86
N PRO A 137 -1.84 -12.35 2.11
CA PRO A 137 -1.68 -11.73 3.42
C PRO A 137 -2.95 -11.01 3.88
N PRO A 138 -3.16 -10.76 5.18
CA PRO A 138 -4.24 -9.88 5.62
C PRO A 138 -4.02 -8.46 5.07
N PHE A 139 -5.10 -7.86 4.57
CA PHE A 139 -5.10 -6.50 4.04
C PHE A 139 -5.83 -5.58 5.02
N VAL A 140 -5.24 -4.41 5.30
CA VAL A 140 -5.90 -3.36 6.09
C VAL A 140 -5.86 -2.07 5.27
N ALA A 141 -7.04 -1.53 4.99
CA ALA A 141 -7.18 -0.20 4.41
C ALA A 141 -7.02 0.85 5.50
N THR A 142 -6.17 1.85 5.28
CA THR A 142 -5.99 2.97 6.20
C THR A 142 -5.83 4.27 5.44
N SER A 143 -6.58 5.31 5.83
CA SER A 143 -6.48 6.63 5.22
C SER A 143 -5.11 7.28 5.43
N LEU A 144 -4.32 6.80 6.40
CA LEU A 144 -2.92 7.20 6.60
C LEU A 144 -2.02 6.88 5.39
N ALA A 145 -2.39 5.90 4.55
CA ALA A 145 -1.62 5.52 3.38
C ALA A 145 -1.99 6.29 2.11
N ARG A 146 -2.94 7.23 2.16
CA ARG A 146 -3.35 8.03 0.99
C ARG A 146 -2.23 8.95 0.53
N GLU A 147 -2.15 9.11 -0.78
CA GLU A 147 -1.31 10.12 -1.42
C GLU A 147 -1.74 11.55 -1.04
N ARG A 148 -1.07 12.55 -1.60
CA ARG A 148 -1.47 13.96 -1.43
C ARG A 148 -2.94 14.11 -1.85
N ILE A 149 -3.74 14.72 -0.98
CA ILE A 149 -5.16 14.96 -1.28
C ILE A 149 -5.28 16.41 -1.76
N GLY A 150 -5.19 16.61 -3.07
CA GLY A 150 -5.33 17.92 -3.70
C GLY A 150 -6.76 18.19 -4.15
N ASN A 151 -6.91 19.09 -5.12
CA ASN A 151 -8.22 19.46 -5.66
C ASN A 151 -8.66 18.63 -6.88
N HIS A 152 -7.96 17.55 -7.21
CA HIS A 152 -8.33 16.70 -8.34
C HIS A 152 -9.33 15.64 -7.92
N SER A 153 -10.32 15.32 -8.75
CA SER A 153 -11.37 14.35 -8.41
C SER A 153 -10.81 12.95 -8.13
N CYS A 154 -9.66 12.59 -8.72
CA CYS A 154 -8.97 11.35 -8.44
C CYS A 154 -8.46 11.21 -7.00
N ASP A 155 -8.36 12.32 -6.28
CA ASP A 155 -7.94 12.35 -4.89
C ASP A 155 -9.09 12.02 -3.93
N GLY A 156 -10.35 12.03 -4.41
CA GLY A 156 -11.54 11.67 -3.63
C GLY A 156 -11.74 10.16 -3.47
N ARG A 157 -12.39 9.76 -2.38
CA ARG A 157 -12.76 8.38 -2.05
C ARG A 157 -14.25 8.12 -2.32
N ARG A 158 -14.60 6.97 -2.87
CA ARG A 158 -16.00 6.49 -2.86
C ARG A 158 -16.47 6.16 -1.44
N GLU A 159 -17.79 6.08 -1.26
CA GLU A 159 -18.40 5.60 -0.01
C GLU A 159 -17.74 4.31 0.49
N ARG A 160 -17.50 4.22 1.80
CA ARG A 160 -16.79 3.06 2.40
C ARG A 160 -17.49 1.75 2.06
N VAL A 161 -18.82 1.73 2.14
CA VAL A 161 -19.66 0.57 1.83
C VAL A 161 -19.49 0.07 0.38
N ALA A 162 -19.23 0.97 -0.57
CA ALA A 162 -19.01 0.59 -1.95
C ALA A 162 -17.65 -0.14 -2.11
N LEU A 163 -16.62 0.36 -1.42
CA LEU A 163 -15.30 -0.28 -1.39
C LEU A 163 -15.33 -1.62 -0.66
N GLU A 164 -16.05 -1.74 0.44
CA GLU A 164 -16.24 -3.01 1.16
C GLU A 164 -16.93 -4.07 0.29
N GLY A 165 -17.96 -3.66 -0.46
CA GLY A 165 -18.65 -4.55 -1.39
C GLY A 165 -17.75 -5.04 -2.54
N GLU A 166 -16.86 -4.18 -3.04
CA GLU A 166 -15.93 -4.51 -4.13
C GLU A 166 -14.69 -5.28 -3.66
N PHE A 167 -14.23 -5.03 -2.42
CA PHE A 167 -13.02 -5.62 -1.83
C PHE A 167 -13.30 -6.29 -0.47
N PRO A 168 -14.13 -7.34 -0.41
CA PRO A 168 -14.57 -7.94 0.86
C PRO A 168 -13.45 -8.64 1.64
N HIS A 169 -12.28 -8.86 1.03
CA HIS A 169 -11.08 -9.42 1.68
C HIS A 169 -10.21 -8.37 2.38
N VAL A 170 -10.60 -7.09 2.34
CA VAL A 170 -9.86 -5.99 2.96
C VAL A 170 -10.57 -5.54 4.23
N ASP A 171 -9.82 -5.40 5.31
CA ASP A 171 -10.31 -4.81 6.56
C ASP A 171 -10.31 -3.28 6.45
N PHE A 172 -11.49 -2.67 6.52
CA PHE A 172 -11.71 -1.22 6.48
C PHE A 172 -11.93 -0.59 7.86
N SER A 173 -11.61 -1.29 8.95
CA SER A 173 -11.78 -0.78 10.33
C SER A 173 -10.99 0.50 10.64
N GLU A 174 -9.93 0.77 9.89
CA GLU A 174 -9.12 2.00 10.00
C GLU A 174 -9.53 3.10 9.01
N VAL A 175 -10.73 2.98 8.41
CA VAL A 175 -11.33 3.96 7.48
C VAL A 175 -12.65 4.45 8.06
N ALA A 176 -12.88 5.76 8.01
CA ALA A 176 -14.12 6.36 8.51
C ALA A 176 -15.34 5.87 7.72
N ASP A 177 -16.47 5.70 8.42
CA ASP A 177 -17.71 5.29 7.78
C ASP A 177 -18.30 6.37 6.87
N GLY A 178 -19.03 5.93 5.84
CA GLY A 178 -19.63 6.79 4.84
C GLY A 178 -18.63 7.43 3.87
N ALA A 179 -18.90 8.71 3.59
CA ALA A 179 -18.20 9.53 2.61
C ALA A 179 -16.73 9.79 2.97
N ASP A 180 -15.98 10.33 2.01
CA ASP A 180 -14.57 10.67 2.17
C ASP A 180 -14.34 11.70 3.29
N GLU A 181 -13.79 11.24 4.40
CA GLU A 181 -13.49 12.04 5.58
C GLU A 181 -12.37 13.07 5.38
N MET A 182 -11.59 12.96 4.30
CA MET A 182 -10.50 13.87 3.98
C MET A 182 -10.82 14.79 2.81
N TRP A 183 -11.91 14.56 2.07
CA TRP A 183 -12.22 15.35 0.89
C TRP A 183 -12.57 16.80 1.21
N GLU A 184 -13.27 17.08 2.31
CA GLU A 184 -13.53 18.49 2.71
C GLU A 184 -12.32 19.16 3.38
N HIS A 185 -11.23 18.39 3.59
CA HIS A 185 -9.99 18.83 4.22
C HIS A 185 -8.78 18.64 3.30
N LYS A 186 -8.98 18.91 2.01
CA LYS A 186 -7.94 18.89 0.97
C LYS A 186 -6.75 19.76 1.34
N GLU A 187 -5.57 19.32 0.93
CA GLU A 187 -4.28 19.92 1.21
C GLU A 187 -4.04 21.10 0.26
N VAL A 188 -4.02 22.30 0.81
CA VAL A 188 -3.72 23.55 0.10
C VAL A 188 -2.27 23.91 0.40
N GLU A 189 -1.38 23.80 -0.59
CA GLU A 189 0.02 24.26 -0.45
C GLU A 189 0.46 25.00 -1.72
N PRO A 190 1.07 26.19 -1.58
CA PRO A 190 1.35 27.12 -2.68
C PRO A 190 2.50 26.71 -3.61
N ASP A 191 3.35 25.78 -3.19
CA ASP A 191 4.61 25.42 -3.85
C ASP A 191 4.67 23.90 -4.09
N GLY A 192 4.57 23.53 -5.37
CA GLY A 192 4.37 22.18 -5.86
C GLY A 192 5.28 21.09 -5.27
N MET A 193 4.73 19.88 -5.23
CA MET A 193 5.31 18.59 -4.81
C MET A 193 5.41 18.27 -3.32
N ASN A 194 5.68 19.22 -2.41
CA ASN A 194 5.78 18.91 -0.98
C ASN A 194 4.50 19.29 -0.24
N SER A 195 3.95 18.36 0.53
CA SER A 195 2.82 18.62 1.42
C SER A 195 3.21 18.28 2.85
N THR A 196 3.19 19.30 3.72
CA THR A 196 3.43 19.14 5.16
C THR A 196 2.42 18.18 5.78
N ALA A 197 1.15 18.32 5.38
CA ALA A 197 0.06 17.45 5.83
C ALA A 197 0.27 15.99 5.38
N CYS A 198 0.71 15.77 4.14
CA CYS A 198 1.04 14.44 3.63
C CYS A 198 2.25 13.85 4.36
N GLY A 199 3.29 14.65 4.63
CA GLY A 199 4.47 14.23 5.38
C GLY A 199 4.14 13.83 6.82
N ALA A 200 3.35 14.65 7.53
CA ALA A 200 2.87 14.34 8.88
C ALA A 200 2.00 13.06 8.88
N ARG A 201 1.15 12.88 7.86
CA ARG A 201 0.34 11.66 7.70
C ARG A 201 1.22 10.43 7.45
N ALA A 202 2.26 10.54 6.63
CA ALA A 202 3.23 9.46 6.43
C ALA A 202 3.98 9.11 7.73
N GLY A 203 4.35 10.09 8.55
CA GLY A 203 4.90 9.85 9.88
C GLY A 203 3.96 9.06 10.78
N ARG A 204 2.66 9.41 10.79
CA ARG A 204 1.62 8.66 11.52
C ARG A 204 1.44 7.23 10.98
N LEU A 205 1.51 7.04 9.67
CA LEU A 205 1.49 5.70 9.06
C LEU A 205 2.64 4.83 9.57
N LEU A 206 3.86 5.38 9.59
CA LEU A 206 5.04 4.64 10.06
C LEU A 206 4.94 4.31 11.56
N ALA A 207 4.46 5.24 12.38
CA ALA A 207 4.22 4.99 13.80
C ALA A 207 3.10 3.96 14.02
N TRP A 208 2.04 3.97 13.20
CA TRP A 208 0.98 2.97 13.22
C TRP A 208 1.52 1.59 12.85
N LEU A 209 2.26 1.48 11.75
CA LEU A 209 2.93 0.23 11.34
C LEU A 209 3.84 -0.28 12.45
N TRP A 210 4.61 0.59 13.11
CA TRP A 210 5.53 0.17 14.15
C TRP A 210 4.84 -0.44 15.39
N ARG A 211 3.74 0.18 15.86
CA ARG A 211 3.02 -0.26 17.06
C ARG A 211 2.30 -1.59 16.90
N ARG A 212 1.98 -2.00 15.66
CA ARG A 212 1.33 -3.28 15.40
C ARG A 212 2.27 -4.42 15.77
N ARG A 213 1.78 -5.40 16.52
CA ARG A 213 2.54 -6.64 16.77
C ARG A 213 2.34 -7.56 15.58
N GLU A 214 3.20 -7.47 14.58
CA GLU A 214 3.32 -8.53 13.58
C GLU A 214 4.26 -9.60 14.13
N ASP A 215 3.73 -10.50 14.95
CA ASP A 215 4.50 -11.60 15.52
C ASP A 215 4.57 -12.75 14.49
N GLU A 216 5.75 -13.39 14.34
CA GLU A 216 5.83 -14.72 13.73
C GLU A 216 5.06 -15.71 14.60
N ALA A 217 3.76 -15.88 14.35
CA ALA A 217 2.94 -16.87 15.02
C ALA A 217 1.82 -17.40 14.10
N TRP A 218 2.19 -17.93 12.94
CA TRP A 218 1.31 -18.94 12.32
C TRP A 218 1.55 -20.27 13.04
N ARG A 219 0.82 -20.50 14.14
CA ARG A 219 0.54 -21.86 14.60
C ARG A 219 -0.46 -22.45 13.62
N CYS A 220 -0.08 -23.52 12.92
CA CYS A 220 -1.02 -24.39 12.21
C CYS A 220 -2.20 -24.72 13.13
N LEU A 221 -3.36 -24.13 12.87
CA LEU A 221 -4.63 -24.62 13.38
C LEU A 221 -5.21 -25.56 12.33
N GLY A 222 -4.99 -26.84 12.59
CA GLY A 222 -5.54 -27.98 11.88
C GLY A 222 -5.38 -29.20 12.78
N SER A 223 -6.13 -29.20 13.89
CA SER A 223 -6.17 -30.25 14.90
C SER A 223 -6.76 -31.56 14.36
N SER A 224 -6.13 -32.66 14.78
CA SER A 224 -6.71 -33.96 15.10
C SER A 224 -7.53 -34.72 14.03
N SER A 225 -6.99 -35.87 13.63
CA SER A 225 -7.74 -37.10 13.86
C SER A 225 -6.85 -38.10 14.58
N SER A 226 -7.28 -38.45 15.78
CA SER A 226 -6.80 -39.57 16.55
C SER A 226 -7.64 -40.81 16.19
N ARG A 227 -6.96 -41.97 16.19
CA ARG A 227 -7.46 -43.34 16.43
C ARG A 227 -7.93 -44.16 15.22
N PRO A 228 -7.87 -45.50 15.32
CA PRO A 228 -7.37 -46.33 16.44
C PRO A 228 -5.87 -46.66 16.35
#